data_AF-A0A9D2JAJ4-F1
#
_entry.id   AF-A0A9D2JAJ4-F1
#
_cell.length_a   1.000
_cell.length_b   1.000
_cell.length_c   1.000
_cell.angle_alpha   90.00
_cell.angle_beta   90.00
_cell.angle_gamma   90.00
#
_symmetry.space_group_name_H-M   'P 1'
#
loop_
_entity.id
_entity.type
_entity.pdbx_description
1 polymer ?
#
loop_
_entity_poly.entity_id
_entity_poly.type
_entity_poly.pdbx_seq_one_letter_code
_entity_poly.pdbx_strand_id
1 'polypeptide(L)'
;KFKLYDVKFLDADGNEVAPNGTVSISFPVAAGYDSANLAVYRLADGGKVLVRGTVENGYYTVITKTAGTYALVEKGSTITDAENTENAGNQNQGNTNIPQTGDSSNVAVFALLALAAAGMMGVTLVTRKRKSEES
;
A
#
# COMPACT_ATOMS: atom_id res chain seq x y z
N LYS A 1 4.60 0.43 -2.34
CA LYS A 1 4.65 1.71 -3.11
C LYS A 1 3.46 1.80 -4.03
N PHE A 2 2.79 2.95 -4.06
CA PHE A 2 1.78 3.28 -5.06
C PHE A 2 1.67 4.78 -5.29
N LYS A 3 1.16 5.16 -6.47
CA LYS A 3 0.81 6.54 -6.81
C LYS A 3 -0.59 6.61 -7.41
N LEU A 4 -1.40 7.55 -6.93
CA LEU A 4 -2.76 7.79 -7.40
C LEU A 4 -2.78 8.86 -8.51
N TYR A 5 -3.68 8.66 -9.45
CA TYR A 5 -3.97 9.57 -10.55
C TYR A 5 -5.48 9.72 -10.66
N ASP A 6 -5.98 10.94 -10.69
CA ASP A 6 -7.37 11.22 -11.06
C ASP A 6 -7.43 11.52 -12.55
N VAL A 7 -8.16 10.70 -13.31
CA VAL A 7 -8.25 10.82 -14.77
C VAL A 7 -9.66 11.26 -15.13
N LYS A 8 -9.75 12.38 -15.85
CA LYS A 8 -10.99 12.93 -16.41
C LYS A 8 -10.80 13.15 -17.90
N PHE A 9 -11.86 12.92 -18.68
CA PHE A 9 -11.89 13.32 -20.08
C PHE A 9 -12.82 14.50 -20.21
N LEU A 10 -12.33 15.55 -20.85
CA LEU A 10 -13.04 16.80 -21.01
C LEU A 10 -13.30 17.05 -22.49
N ASP A 11 -14.44 17.65 -22.81
CA ASP A 11 -14.69 18.22 -24.12
C ASP A 11 -13.94 19.56 -24.31
N ALA A 12 -14.13 20.20 -25.47
CA ALA A 12 -13.49 21.48 -25.76
C ALA A 12 -13.93 22.62 -24.84
N ASP A 13 -15.12 22.50 -24.23
CA ASP A 13 -15.71 23.48 -23.32
C ASP A 13 -15.35 23.20 -21.85
N GLY A 14 -14.64 22.09 -21.58
CA GLY A 14 -14.19 21.68 -20.25
C GLY A 14 -15.18 20.83 -19.46
N ASN A 15 -16.26 20.34 -20.08
CA ASN A 15 -17.21 19.46 -19.41
C ASN A 15 -16.70 18.02 -19.38
N GLU A 16 -16.96 17.30 -18.28
CA GLU A 16 -16.63 15.88 -18.19
C GLU A 16 -17.48 15.05 -19.15
N VAL A 17 -16.81 14.24 -19.97
CA VAL A 17 -17.44 13.38 -20.98
C VAL A 17 -16.85 11.98 -20.94
N ALA A 18 -17.59 11.01 -21.46
CA ALA A 18 -17.05 9.68 -21.72
C ALA A 18 -16.47 9.62 -23.14
N PRO A 19 -15.33 8.94 -23.36
CA PRO A 19 -14.76 8.80 -24.68
C PRO A 19 -15.64 7.89 -25.55
N ASN A 20 -15.82 8.24 -26.82
CA ASN A 20 -16.55 7.41 -27.80
C ASN A 20 -15.65 6.28 -28.36
N GLY A 21 -14.94 5.58 -27.48
CA GLY A 21 -13.92 4.62 -27.85
C GLY A 21 -13.00 4.26 -26.69
N THR A 22 -11.91 3.57 -27.00
CA THR A 22 -10.81 3.35 -26.05
C THR A 22 -9.78 4.45 -26.16
N VAL A 23 -9.22 4.85 -25.03
CA VAL A 23 -8.09 5.75 -24.94
C VAL A 23 -6.87 5.02 -24.39
N SER A 24 -5.69 5.51 -24.74
CA SER A 24 -4.42 5.08 -24.14
C SER A 24 -4.02 6.08 -23.05
N ILE A 25 -3.69 5.59 -21.86
CA ILE A 25 -3.19 6.42 -20.75
C ILE A 25 -1.83 5.88 -20.36
N SER A 26 -0.82 6.75 -20.38
CA SER A 26 0.56 6.41 -19.99
C SER A 26 0.89 7.02 -18.64
N PHE A 27 1.06 6.18 -17.63
CA PHE A 27 1.46 6.61 -16.28
C PHE A 27 2.98 6.60 -16.18
N PRO A 28 3.62 7.71 -15.77
CA PRO A 28 5.07 7.74 -15.60
C PRO A 28 5.48 6.80 -14.47
N VAL A 29 6.48 5.95 -14.74
CA VAL A 29 7.11 5.10 -13.73
C VAL A 29 8.13 5.96 -12.99
N ALA A 30 7.84 6.30 -11.75
CA ALA A 30 8.72 7.13 -10.93
C ALA A 30 10.03 6.39 -10.60
N ALA A 31 11.09 7.15 -10.34
CA ALA A 31 12.37 6.58 -9.91
C ALA A 31 12.20 5.71 -8.66
N GLY A 32 12.92 4.58 -8.63
CA GLY A 32 12.87 3.64 -7.51
C GLY A 32 11.66 2.69 -7.51
N TYR A 33 10.85 2.69 -8.58
CA TYR A 33 9.87 1.64 -8.84
C TYR A 33 10.52 0.48 -9.61
N ASP A 34 10.18 -0.75 -9.24
CA ASP A 34 10.56 -1.94 -10.01
C ASP A 34 9.59 -2.18 -11.18
N SER A 35 10.06 -1.93 -12.40
CA SER A 35 9.29 -2.09 -13.65
C SER A 35 8.75 -3.50 -13.87
N ALA A 36 9.39 -4.55 -13.35
CA ALA A 36 8.92 -5.93 -13.51
C ALA A 36 7.71 -6.24 -12.62
N ASN A 37 7.51 -5.46 -11.57
CA ASN A 37 6.50 -5.69 -10.55
C ASN A 37 5.35 -4.68 -10.58
N LEU A 38 5.22 -3.90 -11.65
CA LEU A 38 4.16 -2.90 -11.78
C LEU A 38 2.79 -3.49 -12.11
N ALA A 39 1.76 -2.82 -11.63
CA ALA A 39 0.37 -3.01 -12.03
C ALA A 39 -0.40 -1.69 -11.91
N VAL A 40 -1.40 -1.50 -12.77
CA VAL A 40 -2.35 -0.39 -12.63
C VAL A 40 -3.71 -0.93 -12.21
N TYR A 41 -4.31 -0.32 -11.19
CA TYR A 41 -5.67 -0.62 -10.76
C TYR A 41 -6.55 0.62 -10.92
N ARG A 42 -7.78 0.45 -11.41
CA ARG A 42 -8.82 1.47 -11.31
C ARG A 42 -9.61 1.25 -10.03
N LEU A 43 -9.84 2.29 -9.26
CA LEU A 43 -10.74 2.24 -8.11
C LEU A 43 -12.18 2.38 -8.63
N ALA A 44 -13.07 1.48 -8.21
CA ALA A 44 -14.47 1.48 -8.61
C ALA A 44 -15.32 0.84 -7.52
N ASP A 45 -16.46 1.47 -7.17
CA ASP A 45 -17.54 0.90 -6.36
C ASP A 45 -17.08 0.15 -5.09
N GLY A 46 -16.17 0.74 -4.33
CA GLY A 46 -15.64 0.17 -3.08
C GLY A 46 -14.55 -0.90 -3.26
N GLY A 47 -14.10 -1.15 -4.49
CA GLY A 47 -13.04 -2.10 -4.81
C GLY A 47 -12.00 -1.55 -5.80
N LYS A 48 -11.12 -2.44 -6.25
CA LYS A 48 -10.09 -2.15 -7.25
C LYS A 48 -10.15 -3.18 -8.39
N VAL A 49 -10.10 -2.69 -9.61
CA VAL A 49 -10.11 -3.50 -10.84
C VAL A 49 -8.74 -3.42 -11.49
N LEU A 50 -8.12 -4.57 -11.78
CA LEU A 50 -6.85 -4.59 -12.50
C LEU A 50 -7.05 -4.11 -13.94
N VAL A 51 -6.28 -3.12 -14.36
CA VAL A 51 -6.26 -2.62 -15.73
C VAL A 51 -4.95 -3.06 -16.37
N ARG A 52 -5.06 -4.02 -17.30
CA ARG A 52 -3.91 -4.59 -17.98
C ARG A 52 -3.25 -3.53 -18.87
N GLY A 53 -1.93 -3.54 -18.88
CA GLY A 53 -1.10 -2.61 -19.63
C GLY A 53 0.30 -3.16 -19.83
N THR A 54 1.16 -2.35 -20.41
CA THR A 54 2.56 -2.69 -20.70
C THR A 54 3.48 -1.62 -20.15
N VAL A 55 4.68 -2.02 -19.74
CA VAL A 55 5.74 -1.09 -19.37
C VAL A 55 6.67 -0.91 -20.55
N GLU A 56 6.77 0.32 -21.04
CA GLU A 56 7.64 0.67 -22.17
C GLU A 56 8.10 2.13 -22.03
N ASN A 57 9.37 2.40 -22.35
CA ASN A 57 9.94 3.76 -22.37
C ASN A 57 9.75 4.55 -21.06
N GLY A 58 9.74 3.88 -19.90
CA GLY A 58 9.54 4.53 -18.59
C GLY A 58 8.09 4.83 -18.22
N TYR A 59 7.13 4.27 -18.97
CA TYR A 59 5.70 4.42 -18.71
C TYR A 59 5.02 3.07 -18.54
N TYR A 60 4.01 3.00 -17.68
CA TYR A 60 3.02 1.93 -17.71
C TYR A 60 1.81 2.42 -18.48
N THR A 61 1.55 1.86 -19.65
CA THR A 61 0.47 2.28 -20.56
C THR A 61 -0.71 1.32 -20.50
N VAL A 62 -1.91 1.85 -20.30
CA VAL A 62 -3.17 1.10 -20.29
C VAL A 62 -4.09 1.55 -21.43
N ILE A 63 -4.96 0.64 -21.87
CA ILE A 63 -6.05 0.94 -22.80
C ILE A 63 -7.37 0.82 -22.02
N THR A 64 -8.15 1.90 -21.97
CA THR A 64 -9.38 1.96 -21.15
C THR A 64 -10.47 2.79 -21.83
N LYS A 65 -11.72 2.63 -21.38
CA LYS A 65 -12.87 3.45 -21.80
C LYS A 65 -13.40 4.36 -20.69
N THR A 66 -12.88 4.22 -19.48
CA THR A 66 -13.45 4.85 -18.28
C THR A 66 -12.50 5.85 -17.67
N ALA A 67 -13.02 7.01 -17.30
CA ALA A 67 -12.37 7.94 -16.37
C ALA A 67 -12.35 7.34 -14.94
N GLY A 68 -11.77 8.09 -14.00
CA GLY A 68 -11.77 7.78 -12.57
C GLY A 68 -10.38 7.71 -11.97
N THR A 69 -10.30 7.25 -10.72
CA THR A 69 -9.03 7.15 -10.00
C THR A 69 -8.28 5.88 -10.39
N TYR A 70 -7.03 6.04 -10.79
CA TYR A 70 -6.11 4.96 -11.10
C TYR A 70 -4.95 4.96 -10.10
N ALA A 71 -4.49 3.76 -9.73
CA ALA A 71 -3.34 3.54 -8.88
C ALA A 71 -2.27 2.78 -9.66
N LEU A 72 -1.09 3.38 -9.85
CA LEU A 72 0.12 2.66 -10.27
C LEU A 72 0.77 2.06 -9.02
N VAL A 73 0.93 0.75 -8.99
CA VAL A 73 1.36 -0.01 -7.80
C VAL A 73 2.58 -0.86 -8.13
N GLU A 74 3.58 -0.83 -7.26
CA GLU A 74 4.65 -1.84 -7.24
C GLU A 74 4.22 -2.99 -6.32
N LYS A 75 3.98 -4.17 -6.90
CA LYS A 75 3.61 -5.37 -6.16
C LYS A 75 4.79 -5.88 -5.34
N GLY A 76 4.52 -6.35 -4.11
CA GLY A 76 5.56 -6.89 -3.22
C GLY A 76 6.44 -5.84 -2.55
N SER A 77 6.14 -4.56 -2.76
CA SER A 77 6.83 -3.45 -2.10
C SER A 77 6.62 -3.51 -0.57
N THR A 78 7.69 -3.37 0.20
CA THR A 78 7.70 -3.51 1.66
C THR A 78 7.69 -2.18 2.42
N ILE A 79 7.55 -1.06 1.70
CA ILE A 79 7.53 0.25 2.34
C ILE A 79 6.23 0.47 3.12
N THR A 80 6.32 1.28 4.17
CA THR A 80 5.19 1.74 4.97
C THR A 80 4.36 2.80 4.25
N ASP A 81 3.14 3.04 4.74
CA ASP A 81 2.26 4.08 4.20
C ASP A 81 2.82 5.50 4.40
N ALA A 82 3.57 5.73 5.48
CA ALA A 82 4.26 6.98 5.74
C ALA A 82 5.34 7.25 4.67
N GLU A 83 6.19 6.26 4.41
CA GLU A 83 7.19 6.33 3.34
C GLU A 83 6.54 6.50 1.95
N ASN A 84 5.36 5.90 1.74
CA ASN A 84 4.65 6.07 0.47
C ASN A 84 4.11 7.49 0.30
N THR A 85 3.65 8.13 1.38
CA THR A 85 3.14 9.51 1.37
C THR A 85 4.25 10.51 1.08
N GLU A 86 5.42 10.34 1.69
CA GLU A 86 6.61 11.16 1.41
C GLU A 86 7.05 11.06 -0.06
N ASN A 87 7.02 9.85 -0.63
CA ASN A 87 7.33 9.61 -2.03
C ASN A 87 6.26 10.16 -3.00
N ALA A 88 4.99 10.21 -2.58
CA ALA A 88 3.90 10.75 -3.39
C ALA A 88 3.88 12.29 -3.41
N GLY A 89 4.41 12.95 -2.38
CA GLY A 89 4.27 14.38 -2.11
C GLY A 89 5.11 15.34 -2.96
N ASN A 90 5.99 14.87 -3.84
CA ASN A 90 6.97 15.74 -4.50
C ASN A 90 6.53 16.39 -5.83
N GLN A 91 5.23 16.34 -6.20
CA GLN A 91 4.75 16.84 -7.50
C GLN A 91 3.45 17.66 -7.48
N ASN A 92 2.82 17.96 -6.33
CA ASN A 92 1.67 18.87 -6.30
C ASN A 92 1.47 19.52 -4.92
N GLN A 93 2.29 20.52 -4.63
CA GLN A 93 2.02 21.49 -3.57
C GLN A 93 0.93 22.44 -4.07
N GLY A 94 -0.35 22.09 -3.90
CA GLY A 94 -1.43 22.96 -4.38
C GLY A 94 -2.89 22.60 -4.14
N ASN A 95 -3.25 21.45 -3.55
CA ASN A 95 -4.65 21.22 -3.18
C ASN A 95 -4.81 20.21 -2.02
N THR A 96 -5.17 20.68 -0.84
CA THR A 96 -5.17 19.95 0.44
C THR A 96 -6.51 19.27 0.77
N ASN A 97 -7.06 18.47 -0.14
CA ASN A 97 -8.32 17.74 0.09
C ASN A 97 -8.24 16.24 -0.24
N ILE A 98 -7.14 15.58 0.16
CA ILE A 98 -7.06 14.11 0.13
C ILE A 98 -7.82 13.58 1.37
N PRO A 99 -8.84 12.73 1.23
CA PRO A 99 -9.52 12.14 2.38
C PRO A 99 -8.52 11.31 3.21
N GLN A 100 -8.33 11.68 4.47
CA GLN A 100 -7.62 10.84 5.43
C GLN A 100 -8.51 9.64 5.78
N THR A 101 -8.21 8.48 5.18
CA THR A 101 -8.76 7.20 5.64
C THR A 101 -7.68 6.48 6.43
N GLY A 102 -7.62 6.73 7.73
CA GLY A 102 -6.65 6.09 8.61
C GLY A 102 -6.38 6.94 9.84
N ASP A 103 -6.97 6.50 10.95
CA ASP A 103 -6.83 7.06 12.29
C ASP A 103 -5.37 7.38 12.63
N SER A 104 -5.06 8.66 12.85
CA SER A 104 -3.74 9.12 13.33
C SER A 104 -3.64 8.91 14.84
N SER A 105 -3.74 7.64 15.26
CA SER A 105 -3.44 7.24 16.62
C SER A 105 -1.93 7.13 16.79
N ASN A 106 -1.41 8.05 17.58
CA ASN A 106 -0.01 8.22 17.96
C ASN A 106 0.62 6.86 18.34
N VAL A 107 1.57 6.38 17.53
CA VAL A 107 2.25 5.07 17.70
C VAL A 107 3.00 4.94 19.04
N ALA A 108 3.07 6.03 19.80
CA ALA A 108 3.56 6.08 21.18
C ALA A 108 2.81 5.15 22.16
N VAL A 109 1.59 4.70 21.84
CA VAL A 109 0.80 3.83 22.75
C VAL A 109 1.31 2.37 22.78
N PHE A 110 2.04 1.90 21.75
CA PHE A 110 2.49 0.50 21.68
C PHE A 110 3.86 0.21 22.31
N ALA A 111 4.59 1.22 22.78
CA ALA A 111 5.89 1.02 23.45
C ALA A 111 5.78 0.51 24.90
N LEU A 112 4.57 0.41 25.47
CA LEU A 112 4.35 0.12 26.89
C LEU A 112 3.92 -1.33 27.21
N LEU A 113 3.86 -2.22 26.21
CA LEU A 113 3.37 -3.60 26.40
C LEU A 113 4.36 -4.68 25.96
N ALA A 114 5.62 -4.60 26.40
CA ALA A 114 6.63 -5.63 26.11
C ALA A 114 7.54 -6.00 27.29
N LEU A 115 7.01 -6.00 28.52
CA LEU A 115 7.70 -6.59 29.68
C LEU A 115 6.73 -7.41 30.53
N ALA A 116 6.58 -8.69 30.17
CA ALA A 116 6.09 -9.73 31.07
C ALA A 116 6.91 -11.02 30.86
N ALA A 117 8.06 -11.04 31.54
CA ALA A 117 8.78 -12.17 32.11
C ALA A 117 8.82 -13.51 31.34
N ALA A 118 9.95 -13.73 30.65
CA ALA A 118 10.54 -15.05 30.53
C ALA A 118 11.14 -15.46 31.89
N GLY A 119 10.79 -16.64 32.42
CA GLY A 119 11.45 -17.20 33.58
C GLY A 119 10.69 -18.37 34.19
N MET A 120 11.06 -19.59 33.81
CA MET A 120 11.25 -20.75 34.70
C MET A 120 11.64 -21.98 33.85
N MET A 121 12.94 -22.16 33.63
CA MET A 121 13.52 -23.49 33.43
C MET A 121 14.70 -23.64 34.39
N GLY A 122 14.64 -24.67 35.23
CA GLY A 122 15.83 -25.23 35.86
C GLY A 122 15.84 -25.22 37.38
N VAL A 123 15.20 -26.21 38.01
CA VAL A 123 15.81 -26.86 39.20
C VAL A 123 15.46 -28.36 39.18
N THR A 124 16.54 -29.15 39.08
CA THR A 124 16.72 -30.51 39.64
C THR A 124 15.95 -31.71 39.07
N LEU A 125 16.60 -32.35 38.09
CA LEU A 125 16.74 -33.81 38.08
C LEU A 125 17.65 -34.25 39.25
N VAL A 126 17.38 -35.45 39.81
CA VAL A 126 18.23 -36.25 40.72
C VAL A 126 18.26 -35.71 42.17
N THR A 127 17.63 -36.36 43.15
CA THR A 127 18.14 -37.61 43.73
C THR A 127 17.05 -38.65 44.04
N ARG A 128 17.22 -39.80 43.38
CA ARG A 128 16.89 -41.13 43.85
C ARG A 128 17.17 -41.33 45.37
N LYS A 129 16.29 -42.13 45.97
CA LYS A 129 16.56 -43.28 46.87
C LYS A 129 16.45 -43.07 48.39
N ARG A 130 15.69 -44.02 48.96
CA ARG A 130 15.63 -44.55 50.35
C ARG A 130 14.77 -43.71 51.30
N LYS A 131 13.98 -44.25 52.22
CA LYS A 131 13.48 -45.59 52.62
C LYS A 131 12.76 -45.30 53.96
N SER A 132 11.57 -45.89 54.21
CA SER A 132 10.94 -46.09 55.55
C SER A 132 10.69 -44.83 56.42
N GLU A 133 9.73 -44.70 57.33
CA GLU A 133 8.81 -45.58 58.04
C GLU A 133 7.76 -44.66 58.75
N GLU A 134 6.72 -45.28 59.28
CA GLU A 134 5.60 -44.73 60.07
C GLU A 134 6.00 -43.86 61.28
N SER A 135 5.09 -42.98 61.71
CA SER A 135 4.49 -42.96 63.06
C SER A 135 3.27 -42.05 63.09
#